data_AF-A0A2N3DMU0-F1
#
_entry.id   AF-A0A2N3DMU0-F1
#
_cell.length_a   1.000
_cell.length_b   1.000
_cell.length_c   1.000
_cell.angle_alpha   90.00
_cell.angle_beta   90.00
_cell.angle_gamma   90.00
#
_symmetry.space_group_name_H-M   'P 1'
#
loop_
_entity.id
_entity.type
_entity.pdbx_description
1 polymer ?
#
loop_
_entity_poly.entity_id
_entity_poly.type
_entity_poly.pdbx_seq_one_letter_code
_entity_poly.pdbx_strand_id
1 'polypeptide(L)' 'VAGALEQALGAADNVKLAWKPVLTVDVDEATASTLMKLIDTLDDDDDVQTVWGNYEISDEVMEELG' A
#
# COMPACT_ATOMS: atom_id res chain seq x y z
N VAL A 1 -9.84 15.06 13.64
CA VAL A 1 -9.81 13.71 14.25
C VAL A 1 -8.42 13.37 14.79
N ALA A 2 -7.36 13.40 13.98
CA ALA A 2 -5.99 13.12 14.41
C ALA A 2 -5.57 13.86 15.71
N GLY A 3 -5.67 15.20 15.76
CA GLY A 3 -5.31 15.95 16.97
C GLY A 3 -6.20 15.70 18.21
N ALA A 4 -7.38 15.10 18.03
CA ALA A 4 -8.19 14.64 19.17
C ALA A 4 -7.71 13.28 19.69
N LEU A 5 -7.29 12.39 18.78
CA LEU A 5 -6.75 11.06 19.12
C LEU A 5 -5.36 11.16 19.75
N GLU A 6 -4.56 12.16 19.38
CA GLU A 6 -3.20 12.37 19.89
C GLU A 6 -3.13 12.47 21.42
N GLN A 7 -4.13 13.07 22.05
CA GLN A 7 -4.20 13.20 23.51
C GLN A 7 -4.30 11.85 24.23
N ALA A 8 -4.84 10.82 23.55
CA ALA A 8 -5.06 9.49 24.12
C ALA A 8 -4.03 8.46 23.63
N LEU A 9 -3.54 8.61 22.41
CA LEU A 9 -2.71 7.61 21.72
C LEU A 9 -1.28 8.08 21.45
N GLY A 10 -0.96 9.36 21.72
CA GLY A 10 0.30 9.98 21.32
C GLY A 10 0.28 10.47 19.87
N ALA A 11 1.38 11.09 19.44
CA ALA A 11 1.51 11.61 18.08
C ALA A 11 1.34 10.50 17.04
N ALA A 12 0.59 10.77 15.97
CA ALA A 12 0.42 9.81 14.89
C ALA A 12 1.72 9.65 14.09
N ASP A 13 2.10 8.41 13.77
CA ASP A 13 3.26 8.13 12.91
C ASP A 13 3.10 8.71 11.51
N ASN A 14 1.86 8.78 10.99
CA ASN A 14 1.54 9.42 9.73
C ASN A 14 0.08 9.91 9.67
N VAL A 15 -0.17 11.03 8.98
CA VAL A 15 -1.52 11.49 8.63
C VAL A 15 -1.54 11.88 7.15
N LYS A 16 -2.20 11.06 6.31
CA LYS A 16 -2.31 11.27 4.87
C LYS A 16 -3.76 11.11 4.40
N LEU A 17 -4.17 11.93 3.43
CA LEU A 17 -5.40 11.70 2.67
C LEU A 17 -5.12 10.63 1.62
N ALA A 18 -5.87 9.53 1.68
CA ALA A 18 -5.64 8.33 0.89
C ALA A 18 -6.93 7.84 0.24
N TRP A 19 -6.81 7.27 -0.95
CA TRP A 19 -7.90 6.52 -1.58
C TRP A 19 -7.91 5.11 -1.00
N LYS A 20 -8.91 4.81 -0.16
CA LYS A 20 -9.08 3.49 0.45
C LYS A 20 -10.06 2.64 -0.37
N PRO A 21 -9.65 1.47 -0.88
CA PRO A 21 -10.58 0.57 -1.57
C PRO A 21 -11.62 -0.01 -0.60
N VAL A 22 -12.81 -0.30 -1.13
CA VAL A 22 -13.93 -0.90 -0.35
C VAL A 22 -13.96 -2.42 -0.40
N LEU A 23 -13.15 -3.03 -1.26
CA LEU A 23 -13.01 -4.47 -1.46
C LEU A 23 -11.56 -4.77 -1.84
N THR A 24 -11.02 -5.89 -1.37
CA THR A 24 -9.70 -6.39 -1.75
C THR A 24 -9.79 -7.60 -2.70
N VAL A 25 -8.71 -7.89 -3.41
CA VAL A 25 -8.56 -9.03 -4.32
C VAL A 25 -7.28 -9.78 -3.96
N ASP A 26 -7.41 -11.07 -3.67
CA ASP A 26 -6.26 -11.94 -3.41
C ASP A 26 -5.45 -12.12 -4.69
N VAL A 27 -4.13 -12.02 -4.55
CA VAL A 27 -3.17 -12.10 -5.67
C VAL A 27 -2.21 -13.26 -5.45
N ASP A 28 -2.03 -14.09 -6.49
CA ASP A 28 -1.06 -15.18 -6.48
C ASP A 28 0.38 -14.70 -6.73
N GLU A 29 1.37 -15.58 -6.52
CA GLU A 29 2.79 -15.27 -6.65
C GLU A 29 3.16 -14.68 -8.03
N ALA A 30 2.67 -15.29 -9.11
CA ALA A 30 2.96 -14.87 -10.47
C ALA A 30 2.42 -13.46 -10.76
N THR A 31 1.21 -13.18 -10.31
CA THR A 31 0.57 -11.87 -10.48
C THR A 31 1.20 -10.84 -9.55
N ALA A 32 1.54 -11.21 -8.31
CA ALA A 32 2.22 -10.35 -7.35
C ALA A 32 3.61 -9.91 -7.87
N SER A 33 4.39 -10.82 -8.46
CA SER A 33 5.67 -10.49 -9.08
C SER A 33 5.54 -9.44 -10.21
N THR A 34 4.49 -9.58 -11.02
CA THR A 34 4.22 -8.63 -12.11
C THR A 34 3.73 -7.28 -11.57
N LEU A 35 2.87 -7.33 -10.55
CA LEU A 35 2.33 -6.15 -9.88
C LEU A 35 3.42 -5.33 -9.19
N MET A 36 4.34 -5.97 -8.47
CA MET A 36 5.45 -5.25 -7.81
C MET A 36 6.31 -4.50 -8.82
N LYS A 37 6.66 -5.14 -9.94
CA LYS A 37 7.40 -4.46 -11.03
C LYS A 37 6.64 -3.26 -11.61
N LEU A 38 5.31 -3.37 -11.73
CA LEU A 38 4.48 -2.26 -12.19
C LEU A 38 4.49 -1.11 -11.19
N ILE A 39 4.37 -1.41 -9.89
CA ILE A 39 4.42 -0.41 -8.83
C ILE A 39 5.79 0.28 -8.84
N ASP A 40 6.89 -0.47 -8.91
CA ASP A 40 8.24 0.09 -9.00
C ASP A 40 8.39 1.04 -10.21
N THR A 41 7.89 0.61 -11.38
CA THR A 41 7.93 1.42 -12.60
C THR A 41 7.13 2.72 -12.45
N LEU A 42 6.00 2.68 -11.74
CA LEU A 42 5.18 3.85 -11.49
C LEU A 42 5.79 4.77 -10.44
N ASP A 43 6.46 4.24 -9.42
CA ASP A 43 7.11 5.02 -8.38
C ASP A 43 8.41 5.70 -8.87
N ASP A 44 9.04 5.15 -9.92
CA ASP A 44 10.20 5.75 -10.59
C ASP A 44 9.86 6.93 -11.51
N ASP A 45 8.57 7.15 -11.82
CA ASP A 45 8.09 8.24 -12.67
C ASP A 45 7.85 9.52 -11.84
N ASP A 46 8.54 10.62 -12.19
CA ASP A 46 8.49 11.86 -11.44
C ASP A 46 7.14 12.61 -11.56
N ASP A 47 6.33 12.26 -12.57
CA ASP A 47 4.97 12.76 -12.72
C ASP A 47 3.96 11.99 -11.85
N VAL A 48 4.31 10.81 -11.33
CA VAL A 48 3.46 10.00 -10.46
C VAL A 48 3.60 10.42 -9.00
N GLN A 49 2.47 10.78 -8.38
CA GLN A 49 2.48 11.30 -7.00
C GLN A 49 2.21 10.24 -5.93
N THR A 50 1.29 9.28 -6.20
CA THR A 50 0.99 8.17 -5.29
C THR A 50 0.22 7.09 -6.03
N VAL A 51 0.62 5.83 -5.85
CA VAL A 51 -0.10 4.65 -6.33
C VAL A 51 -1.00 4.09 -5.22
N TRP A 52 -2.25 3.74 -5.54
CA TRP A 52 -3.18 3.06 -4.64
C TRP A 52 -3.73 1.82 -5.33
N GLY A 53 -3.81 0.71 -4.61
CA GLY A 53 -4.32 -0.56 -5.13
C GLY A 53 -5.24 -1.25 -4.12
N ASN A 54 -5.88 -2.33 -4.56
CA ASN A 54 -6.79 -3.14 -3.76
C ASN A 54 -6.38 -4.62 -3.72
N TYR A 55 -5.11 -4.91 -3.94
CA TYR A 55 -4.57 -6.26 -3.86
C TYR A 55 -4.27 -6.65 -2.41
N GLU A 56 -4.46 -7.93 -2.12
CA GLU A 56 -4.04 -8.59 -0.90
C GLU A 56 -3.03 -9.68 -1.29
N ILE A 57 -1.85 -9.67 -0.67
CA ILE A 57 -0.76 -10.61 -0.96
C ILE A 57 -0.40 -11.25 0.37
N SER A 58 -0.40 -12.59 0.42
CA SER A 58 -0.08 -13.30 1.65
C SER A 58 1.39 -13.09 2.04
N ASP A 59 1.65 -13.17 3.36
CA ASP A 59 3.02 -13.07 3.89
C ASP A 59 3.96 -14.09 3.24
N GLU A 60 3.50 -15.32 2.97
CA GLU A 60 4.27 -16.36 2.26
C GLU A 60 4.72 -15.90 0.88
N VAL A 61 3.82 -15.33 0.07
CA VAL A 61 4.16 -14.81 -1.26
C VAL A 61 5.07 -13.58 -1.17
N MET A 62 4.87 -12.72 -0.16
CA MET A 62 5.74 -11.56 0.06
C MET A 62 7.17 -11.99 0.46
N GLU A 63 7.32 -13.06 1.25
CA GLU A 63 8.62 -13.62 1.63
C GLU A 63 9.37 -14.19 0.41
N GLU A 64 8.67 -14.80 -0.55
CA GLU A 64 9.26 -15.31 -1.78
C GLU A 64 9.70 -14.22 -2.77
N LEU A 65 9.08 -13.04 -2.69
CA LEU A 65 9.43 -11.86 -3.50
C LEU A 65 10.57 -11.03 -2.89
N GLY A 66 10.98 -11.32 -1.66
CA GLY A 66 11.98 -10.58 -0.87
C GLY A 66 13.43 -10.94 -1.14
#